data_AF-A0A2G8PH42-F1
#
_entry.id   AF-A0A2G8PH42-F1
#
_cell.length_a   1.000
_cell.length_b   1.000
_cell.length_c   1.000
_cell.angle_alpha   90.00
_cell.angle_beta   90.00
_cell.angle_gamma   90.00
#
_symmetry.space_group_name_H-M   'P 1'
#
loop_
_entity.id
_entity.type
_entity.pdbx_description
1 polymer ?
#
loop_
_entity_poly.entity_id
_entity_poly.type
_entity_poly.pdbx_seq_one_letter_code
_entity_poly.pdbx_strand_id
1 'polypeptide(L)' 'MQRQTHPPGAGSPHRLELMPRHTRRDCDGDRVEVGPQLNIWAGVCKYELKNLHDPELQWLAAELGCWLQVSVEKKV' A
#
# COMPACT_ATOMS: atom_id res chain seq x y z
N MET A 1 -2.58 -30.64 8.89
CA MET A 1 -1.87 -29.34 8.92
C MET A 1 -2.88 -28.28 8.48
N GLN A 2 -3.33 -27.45 9.41
CA GLN A 2 -4.60 -26.73 9.30
C GLN A 2 -4.48 -25.52 8.37
N ARG A 3 -5.38 -25.46 7.38
CA ARG A 3 -5.60 -24.28 6.54
C ARG A 3 -6.41 -23.29 7.37
N GLN A 4 -5.84 -22.14 7.66
CA GLN A 4 -6.48 -21.09 8.43
C GLN A 4 -7.64 -20.51 7.61
N THR A 5 -8.88 -20.91 7.93
CA THR A 5 -10.10 -20.34 7.39
C THR A 5 -10.48 -19.12 8.23
N HIS A 6 -10.42 -17.92 7.65
CA HIS A 6 -10.88 -16.69 8.29
C HIS A 6 -12.42 -16.61 8.25
N PRO A 7 -13.11 -16.22 9.35
CA PRO A 7 -14.57 -16.08 9.35
C PRO A 7 -15.00 -14.80 8.61
N PRO A 8 -16.17 -14.79 7.94
CA PRO A 8 -16.67 -13.60 7.26
C PRO A 8 -17.29 -12.63 8.28
N GLY A 9 -16.49 -11.68 8.76
CA GLY A 9 -16.95 -10.65 9.70
C GLY A 9 -15.97 -9.48 9.83
N ALA A 10 -16.07 -8.51 8.92
CA ALA A 10 -15.64 -7.11 9.04
C ALA A 10 -14.21 -6.81 9.58
N GLY A 11 -13.20 -7.61 9.23
CA GLY A 11 -11.80 -7.20 9.33
C GLY A 11 -11.35 -6.63 7.99
N SER A 12 -10.95 -5.36 7.93
CA SER A 12 -10.36 -4.78 6.71
C SER A 12 -9.23 -5.69 6.21
N PRO A 13 -9.27 -6.16 4.95
CA PRO A 13 -8.27 -7.10 4.45
C PRO A 13 -6.88 -6.47 4.48
N HIS A 14 -5.88 -7.26 4.88
CA HIS A 14 -4.49 -6.88 4.67
C HIS A 14 -4.26 -6.65 3.17
N ARG A 15 -3.75 -5.48 2.80
CA ARG A 15 -3.53 -5.13 1.40
C ARG A 15 -2.39 -4.14 1.25
N LEU A 16 -1.79 -4.15 0.07
CA LEU A 16 -0.71 -3.25 -0.30
C LEU A 16 -1.22 -2.31 -1.39
N GLU A 17 -1.09 -1.00 -1.21
CA GLU A 17 -1.39 -0.01 -2.26
C GLU A 17 -0.10 0.69 -2.69
N LEU A 18 0.32 0.45 -3.92
CA LEU A 18 1.41 1.18 -4.54
C LEU A 18 0.85 2.47 -5.15
N MET A 19 1.29 3.61 -4.63
CA MET A 19 0.94 4.92 -5.16
C MET A 19 2.14 5.49 -5.93
N PRO A 20 2.00 5.73 -7.24
CA PRO A 20 3.03 6.40 -8.01
C PRO A 20 3.15 7.85 -7.59
N ARG A 21 4.20 8.50 -8.10
CA ARG A 21 4.35 9.95 -7.99
C ARG A 21 3.09 10.63 -8.53
N HIS A 22 2.48 11.46 -7.70
CA HIS A 22 1.26 12.17 -8.05
C HIS A 22 1.31 13.59 -7.50
N THR A 23 0.44 14.45 -8.03
CA THR A 23 0.31 15.83 -7.55
C THR A 23 -0.89 15.91 -6.63
N ARG A 24 -0.73 16.51 -5.47
CA ARG A 24 -1.81 16.79 -4.54
C ARG A 24 -1.92 18.30 -4.36
N ARG A 25 -3.14 18.80 -4.13
CA ARG A 25 -3.33 20.17 -3.66
C ARG A 25 -3.19 20.21 -2.14
N ASP A 26 -2.34 21.10 -1.65
CA ASP A 26 -2.26 21.38 -0.23
C ASP A 26 -3.46 22.23 0.22
N CYS A 27 -3.60 22.45 1.53
CA CYS A 27 -4.68 23.23 2.13
C CYS A 27 -4.69 24.68 1.65
N ASP A 28 -3.54 25.21 1.24
CA ASP A 28 -3.39 26.55 0.65
C ASP A 28 -3.81 26.61 -0.84
N GLY A 29 -4.10 25.46 -1.46
CA GLY A 29 -4.45 25.36 -2.87
C GLY A 29 -3.26 25.15 -3.81
N ASP A 30 -2.04 25.17 -3.26
CA ASP A 30 -0.80 24.98 -4.01
C ASP A 30 -0.62 23.52 -4.47
N ARG A 31 0.01 23.34 -5.63
CA ARG A 31 0.27 22.00 -6.21
C ARG A 31 1.57 21.46 -5.64
N VAL A 32 1.47 20.51 -4.73
CA VAL A 32 2.61 19.80 -4.17
C VAL A 32 2.84 18.48 -4.90
N GLU A 33 4.09 18.24 -5.25
CA GLU A 33 4.52 16.97 -5.82
C GLU A 33 4.71 15.95 -4.69
N VAL A 34 3.94 14.88 -4.74
CA VAL A 34 4.04 13.75 -3.80
C VAL A 34 4.84 12.66 -4.49
N GLY A 35 5.99 12.31 -3.89
CA GLY A 35 6.79 11.18 -4.35
C GLY A 35 6.04 9.86 -4.33
N PRO A 36 6.55 8.82 -5.01
CA PRO A 36 5.95 7.50 -4.96
C PRO A 36 5.98 6.96 -3.51
N GLN A 37 4.97 6.19 -3.15
CA GLN A 37 4.83 5.63 -1.81
C GLN A 37 4.11 4.27 -1.83
N LEU A 38 4.40 3.44 -0.84
CA LEU A 38 3.72 2.17 -0.61
C LEU A 38 2.90 2.28 0.68
N ASN A 39 1.58 2.11 0.57
CA ASN A 39 0.72 2.00 1.74
C ASN A 39 0.52 0.52 2.09
N ILE A 40 0.78 0.18 3.33
CA ILE A 40 0.59 -1.16 3.87
C ILE A 40 -0.61 -1.09 4.81
N TRP A 41 -1.69 -1.77 4.47
CA TRP A 41 -2.86 -1.90 5.32
C TRP A 41 -2.78 -3.19 6.13
N ALA A 42 -2.79 -3.04 7.45
CA ALA A 42 -2.90 -4.14 8.39
C ALA A 42 -4.18 -3.97 9.21
N GLY A 43 -5.28 -4.56 8.72
CA GLY A 43 -6.60 -4.27 9.29
C GLY A 43 -6.96 -2.80 9.11
N VAL A 44 -7.24 -2.11 10.21
CA VAL A 44 -7.57 -0.67 10.23
C VAL A 44 -6.33 0.22 10.24
N CYS A 45 -5.15 -0.35 10.46
CA CYS A 45 -3.90 0.41 10.52
C CYS A 45 -3.33 0.60 9.12
N LYS A 46 -2.93 1.83 8.81
CA LYS A 46 -2.23 2.20 7.58
C LYS A 46 -0.79 2.60 7.91
N TYR A 47 0.17 1.95 7.27
CA TYR A 47 1.58 2.33 7.33
C TYR A 47 2.00 2.88 5.97
N GLU A 48 2.65 4.04 5.97
CA GLU A 48 3.08 4.70 4.73
C GLU A 48 4.59 4.63 4.63
N LEU A 49 5.08 4.02 3.55
CA LEU A 49 6.50 4.00 3.23
C LEU A 49 6.77 4.98 2.08
N LYS A 50 7.52 6.03 2.40
CA LYS A 50 7.86 7.16 1.52
C LYS A 50 9.38 7.21 1.30
N ASN A 51 9.82 8.06 0.37
CA ASN A 51 11.24 8.32 0.09
C ASN A 51 12.04 7.15 -0.50
N LEU A 52 11.36 6.23 -1.19
CA LEU A 52 11.99 5.17 -1.97
C LEU A 52 11.77 5.43 -3.47
N HIS A 53 12.66 4.91 -4.31
CA HIS A 53 12.50 5.02 -5.75
C HIS A 53 11.40 4.06 -6.23
N ASP A 54 10.79 4.38 -7.37
CA ASP A 54 9.73 3.57 -7.98
C ASP A 54 10.09 2.06 -8.14
N PRO A 55 11.27 1.66 -8.65
CA PRO A 55 11.64 0.24 -8.72
C PRO A 55 11.79 -0.42 -7.35
N GLU A 56 12.25 0.30 -6.33
CA GLU A 56 12.39 -0.24 -4.97
C GLU A 56 11.02 -0.48 -4.34
N LEU A 57 10.08 0.46 -4.52
CA LEU A 57 8.71 0.31 -4.05
C LEU A 57 7.98 -0.82 -4.78
N GLN A 58 8.20 -0.96 -6.09
CA GLN A 58 7.63 -2.06 -6.87
C GLN A 58 8.16 -3.42 -6.41
N TRP A 59 9.47 -3.54 -6.23
CA TRP A 59 10.10 -4.76 -5.74
C TRP A 59 9.59 -5.12 -4.33
N LEU A 60 9.57 -4.14 -3.42
CA LEU A 60 9.11 -4.34 -2.05
C LEU A 60 7.63 -4.72 -2.00
N ALA A 61 6.78 -4.08 -2.80
CA ALA A 61 5.37 -4.42 -2.87
C ALA A 61 5.17 -5.86 -3.37
N ALA A 62 5.94 -6.31 -4.36
CA ALA A 62 5.87 -7.67 -4.86
C ALA A 62 6.32 -8.71 -3.80
N GLU A 63 7.44 -8.46 -3.12
CA GLU A 63 7.94 -9.34 -2.06
C GLU A 63 6.96 -9.43 -0.88
N LEU A 64 6.47 -8.28 -0.40
CA LEU A 64 5.48 -8.23 0.67
C LEU A 64 4.16 -8.91 0.25
N GLY A 65 3.73 -8.72 -1.00
CA GLY A 65 2.55 -9.40 -1.54
C GLY A 65 2.72 -10.92 -1.53
N CYS A 66 3.91 -11.40 -1.89
CA CYS A 66 4.26 -12.82 -1.85
C CYS A 66 4.29 -13.37 -0.41
N TRP A 67 4.98 -12.70 0.51
CA TRP A 67 5.13 -13.16 1.89
C TRP A 67 3.82 -13.13 2.68
N LEU A 68 3.00 -12.10 2.46
CA LEU A 68 1.74 -11.92 3.18
C LEU A 68 0.55 -12.56 2.46
N GLN A 69 0.75 -13.09 1.24
CA GLN A 69 -0.30 -13.61 0.37
C GLN A 69 -1.44 -12.59 0.14
N VAL A 70 -1.08 -11.31 -0.04
CA VAL A 70 -2.04 -10.22 -0.26
C VAL A 70 -1.90 -9.64 -1.67
N SER A 71 -2.99 -9.07 -2.16
CA SER A 71 -2.96 -8.37 -3.44
C SER A 71 -2.27 -7.02 -3.32
N VAL A 72 -1.46 -6.71 -4.34
CA VAL A 72 -0.85 -5.39 -4.52
C VAL A 72 -1.74 -4.59 -5.49
N GLU A 73 -2.42 -3.58 -4.98
CA GLU A 73 -3.20 -2.64 -5.76
C GLU A 73 -2.28 -1.50 -6.24
N LYS A 74 -2.11 -1.34 -7.55
CA LYS A 74 -1.44 -0.16 -8.10
C LYS A 74 -2.49 0.94 -8.32
N LYS A 75 -2.37 2.05 -7.61
CA LYS A 75 -3.20 3.24 -7.81
C LYS A 75 -2.68 3.96 -9.07
N VAL A 76 -3.36 3.81 -10.19
CA VAL A 76 -3.07 4.58 -11.43
C VAL A 76 -3.66 5.98 -11.36
#